data_AF-A0A812YYC6-F1
#
_entry.id   AF-A0A812YYC6-F1
#
_cell.length_a   1.000
_cell.length_b   1.000
_cell.length_c   1.000
_cell.angle_alpha   90.00
_cell.angle_beta   90.00
_cell.angle_gamma   90.00
#
_symmetry.space_group_name_H-M   'P 1'
#
loop_
_entity.id
_entity.type
_entity.pdbx_description
1 polymer ?
#
loop_
_entity_poly.entity_id
_entity_poly.type
_entity_poly.pdbx_seq_one_letter_code
_entity_poly.pdbx_strand_id
1 'polypeptide(L)'
;MLLRKFSKVADAYFPPDAGAERAECHLVLGSCLWMQGLFAEAAQHFSGKDSEQLQFAAARTFFELGDFNQASALARGLKSSASLRTYGQLVQGAIQVATGDGEAVSTDDLSLEAKCIAKLNELVGEALREGAGAPPTAAKLKGSPLAQLVGLEEGDLEISVEARLVLRCTLGELAVHGGVDEPWVRQALVSALSDFDGLQPRDPTLRPFVFRALAALAGVTNQNGDAITAEGLYRTALDHVEKYKTSGQRAETWRSWVSEGFAKMLAEGRHAEQRRAEIQALQAEVKHSSTSARRWALLWLPPPLARAEPGIE
;
A
#
# COMPACT_ATOMS: atom_id res chain seq x y z
N MET A 1 -13.69 -21.62 4.50
CA MET A 1 -14.09 -22.81 5.32
C MET A 1 -12.94 -23.79 5.59
N LEU A 2 -12.03 -24.03 4.63
CA LEU A 2 -10.87 -24.92 4.80
C LEU A 2 -9.84 -24.37 5.83
N LEU A 3 -9.46 -23.10 5.75
CA LEU A 3 -8.46 -22.46 6.64
C LEU A 3 -8.87 -22.48 8.13
N ARG A 4 -10.16 -22.26 8.43
CA ARG A 4 -10.68 -22.36 9.80
C ARG A 4 -10.62 -23.78 10.38
N LYS A 5 -10.67 -24.83 9.53
CA LYS A 5 -10.45 -26.21 9.97
C LYS A 5 -8.97 -26.46 10.29
N PHE A 6 -8.05 -25.88 9.52
CA PHE A 6 -6.61 -26.00 9.79
C PHE A 6 -6.17 -25.32 11.08
N SER A 7 -6.75 -24.18 11.47
CA SER A 7 -6.45 -23.57 12.78
C SER A 7 -6.81 -24.47 13.95
N LYS A 8 -7.96 -25.15 13.89
CA LYS A 8 -8.37 -26.11 14.93
C LYS A 8 -7.46 -27.34 14.96
N VAL A 9 -6.90 -27.72 13.82
CA VAL A 9 -5.91 -28.81 13.73
C VAL A 9 -4.57 -28.37 14.31
N ALA A 10 -4.08 -27.16 14.02
CA ALA A 10 -2.83 -26.65 14.59
C ALA A 10 -2.87 -26.60 16.14
N ASP A 11 -3.98 -26.10 16.70
CA ASP A 11 -4.17 -26.04 18.15
C ASP A 11 -4.40 -27.40 18.82
N ALA A 12 -4.84 -28.41 18.06
CA ALA A 12 -5.09 -29.77 18.55
C ALA A 12 -3.91 -30.74 18.32
N TYR A 13 -3.06 -30.46 17.32
CA TYR A 13 -1.96 -31.32 16.91
C TYR A 13 -0.67 -31.02 17.67
N PHE A 14 -0.43 -29.76 18.03
CA PHE A 14 0.72 -29.37 18.83
C PHE A 14 0.33 -29.20 20.30
N PRO A 15 1.06 -29.84 21.23
CA PRO A 15 0.76 -29.71 22.65
C PRO A 15 1.04 -28.27 23.15
N PRO A 16 0.47 -27.85 24.30
CA PRO A 16 0.60 -26.49 24.83
C PRO A 16 2.04 -25.99 25.07
N ASP A 17 2.98 -26.91 25.26
CA ASP A 17 4.41 -26.67 25.44
C ASP A 17 5.19 -26.53 24.12
N ALA A 18 4.61 -26.90 22.97
CA ALA A 18 5.17 -26.69 21.63
C ALA A 18 4.89 -25.25 21.11
N GLY A 19 5.36 -24.26 21.88
CA GLY A 19 5.06 -22.85 21.64
C GLY A 19 5.58 -22.32 20.28
N ALA A 20 6.73 -22.80 19.83
CA ALA A 20 7.36 -22.35 18.58
C ALA A 20 6.59 -22.86 17.34
N GLU A 21 6.23 -24.14 17.31
CA GLU A 21 5.50 -24.77 16.22
C GLU A 21 4.08 -24.22 16.11
N ARG A 22 3.42 -23.96 17.24
CA ARG A 22 2.12 -23.28 17.27
C ARG A 22 2.24 -21.86 16.74
N ALA A 23 3.29 -21.13 17.10
CA ALA A 23 3.53 -19.79 16.58
C ALA A 23 3.74 -19.78 15.06
N GLU A 24 4.50 -20.73 14.52
CA GLU A 24 4.69 -20.86 13.06
C GLU A 24 3.38 -21.20 12.34
N CYS A 25 2.57 -22.11 12.89
CA CYS A 25 1.26 -22.44 12.31
C CYS A 25 0.33 -21.22 12.29
N HIS A 26 0.28 -20.47 13.39
CA HIS A 26 -0.51 -19.24 13.46
C HIS A 26 0.00 -18.17 12.49
N LEU A 27 1.32 -18.04 12.35
CA LEU A 27 1.93 -17.11 11.41
C LEU A 27 1.52 -17.45 9.97
N VAL A 28 1.68 -18.72 9.55
CA VAL A 28 1.31 -19.18 8.20
C VAL A 28 -0.18 -19.00 7.93
N LEU A 29 -1.05 -19.46 8.83
CA LEU A 29 -2.51 -19.35 8.65
C LEU A 29 -2.98 -17.89 8.62
N GLY A 30 -2.46 -17.08 9.54
CA GLY A 30 -2.74 -15.65 9.58
C GLY A 30 -2.26 -14.95 8.32
N SER A 31 -1.04 -15.25 7.84
CA SER A 31 -0.53 -14.69 6.59
C SER A 31 -1.37 -15.10 5.39
N CYS A 32 -1.83 -16.36 5.30
CA CYS A 32 -2.74 -16.78 4.23
C CYS A 32 -4.06 -15.99 4.21
N LEU A 33 -4.63 -15.68 5.38
CA LEU A 33 -5.83 -14.84 5.50
C LEU A 33 -5.53 -13.37 5.18
N TRP A 34 -4.37 -12.88 5.62
CA TRP A 34 -3.89 -11.53 5.32
C TRP A 34 -3.72 -11.35 3.80
N MET A 35 -3.14 -12.32 3.11
CA MET A 35 -3.01 -12.33 1.64
C MET A 35 -4.36 -12.28 0.92
N GLN A 36 -5.44 -12.73 1.56
CA GLN A 36 -6.80 -12.67 1.02
C GLN A 36 -7.52 -11.35 1.35
N GLY A 37 -6.85 -10.41 2.04
CA GLY A 37 -7.45 -9.17 2.53
C GLY A 37 -8.37 -9.38 3.74
N LEU A 38 -8.39 -10.57 4.35
CA LEU A 38 -9.21 -10.89 5.52
C LEU A 38 -8.50 -10.48 6.82
N PHE A 39 -8.16 -9.19 6.92
CA PHE A 39 -7.31 -8.66 8.00
C PHE A 39 -7.88 -8.90 9.41
N ALA A 40 -9.19 -8.79 9.59
CA ALA A 40 -9.82 -9.06 10.88
C ALA A 40 -9.70 -10.54 11.30
N GLU A 41 -9.77 -11.48 10.34
CA GLU A 41 -9.56 -12.91 10.61
C GLU A 41 -8.08 -13.22 10.83
N ALA A 42 -7.18 -12.59 10.06
CA ALA A 42 -5.73 -12.71 10.25
C ALA A 42 -5.30 -12.25 11.65
N ALA A 43 -5.83 -11.13 12.15
CA ALA A 43 -5.52 -10.60 13.47
C ALA A 43 -5.82 -11.58 14.62
N GLN A 44 -6.82 -12.45 14.47
CA GLN A 44 -7.16 -13.48 15.46
C GLN A 44 -6.07 -14.56 15.60
N HIS A 45 -5.26 -14.77 14.56
CA HIS A 45 -4.15 -15.71 14.61
C HIS A 45 -2.86 -15.07 15.13
N PHE A 46 -2.70 -13.76 14.96
CA PHE A 46 -1.50 -13.03 15.40
C PHE A 46 -1.59 -12.50 16.84
N SER A 47 -2.77 -12.09 17.29
CA SER A 47 -2.96 -11.42 18.59
C SER A 47 -2.95 -12.37 19.80
N GLY A 48 -2.43 -11.89 20.93
CA GLY A 48 -2.44 -12.63 22.20
C GLY A 48 -1.43 -13.78 22.28
N LYS A 49 -0.34 -13.73 21.50
CA LYS A 49 0.70 -14.77 21.44
C LYS A 49 2.07 -14.18 21.79
N ASP A 50 2.90 -14.95 22.50
CA ASP A 50 4.22 -14.54 22.97
C ASP A 50 5.32 -14.76 21.91
N SER A 51 5.16 -14.14 20.74
CA SER A 51 6.17 -14.15 19.68
C SER A 51 6.25 -12.77 19.05
N GLU A 52 7.45 -12.16 19.02
CA GLU A 52 7.64 -10.85 18.38
C GLU A 52 7.33 -10.88 16.88
N GLN A 53 7.50 -12.02 16.20
CA GLN A 53 7.09 -12.17 14.80
C GLN A 53 5.56 -12.08 14.65
N LEU A 54 4.81 -12.73 15.55
CA LEU A 54 3.35 -12.62 15.58
C LEU A 54 2.92 -11.22 16.02
N GLN A 55 3.64 -10.57 16.92
CA GLN A 55 3.37 -9.17 17.30
C GLN A 55 3.59 -8.22 16.13
N PHE A 56 4.65 -8.41 15.32
CA PHE A 56 4.83 -7.65 14.09
C PHE A 56 3.68 -7.89 13.12
N ALA A 57 3.32 -9.16 12.89
CA ALA A 57 2.22 -9.51 12.00
C ALA A 57 0.88 -8.91 12.48
N ALA A 58 0.64 -8.92 13.80
CA ALA A 58 -0.51 -8.26 14.43
C ALA A 58 -0.45 -6.75 14.22
N ALA A 59 0.68 -6.09 14.52
CA ALA A 59 0.85 -4.64 14.34
C ALA A 59 0.57 -4.22 12.90
N ARG A 60 1.13 -4.96 11.94
CA ARG A 60 0.93 -4.77 10.51
C ARG A 60 -0.54 -4.93 10.10
N THR A 61 -1.24 -5.88 10.70
CA THR A 61 -2.65 -6.19 10.42
C THR A 61 -3.57 -5.13 11.03
N PHE A 62 -3.33 -4.69 12.26
CA PHE A 62 -4.07 -3.61 12.88
C PHE A 62 -3.89 -2.28 12.14
N PHE A 63 -2.72 -2.04 11.56
CA PHE A 63 -2.52 -0.92 10.64
C PHE A 63 -3.44 -0.99 9.41
N GLU A 64 -3.63 -2.16 8.78
CA GLU A 64 -4.59 -2.31 7.67
C GLU A 64 -6.05 -2.20 8.09
N LEU A 65 -6.35 -2.40 9.39
CA LEU A 65 -7.68 -2.21 9.95
C LEU A 65 -7.94 -0.76 10.40
N GLY A 66 -6.92 0.11 10.39
CA GLY A 66 -7.00 1.48 10.89
C GLY A 66 -6.97 1.57 12.42
N ASP A 67 -6.71 0.48 13.13
CA ASP A 67 -6.52 0.48 14.59
C ASP A 67 -5.08 0.87 14.92
N PHE A 68 -4.79 2.17 14.79
CA PHE A 68 -3.47 2.72 15.02
C PHE A 68 -3.01 2.59 16.48
N ASN A 69 -3.94 2.54 17.44
CA ASN A 69 -3.60 2.37 18.85
C ASN A 69 -3.02 0.99 19.11
N GLN A 70 -3.70 -0.07 18.64
CA GLN A 70 -3.19 -1.44 18.77
C GLN A 70 -1.93 -1.65 17.94
N ALA A 71 -1.91 -1.16 16.70
CA ALA A 71 -0.74 -1.23 15.84
C ALA A 71 0.49 -0.58 16.49
N SER A 72 0.32 0.62 17.06
CA SER A 72 1.41 1.33 17.72
C SER A 72 1.88 0.64 19.00
N ALA A 73 0.96 0.13 19.83
CA ALA A 73 1.32 -0.58 21.05
C ALA A 73 2.19 -1.81 20.77
N LEU A 74 1.82 -2.60 19.76
CA LEU A 74 2.55 -3.80 19.36
C LEU A 74 3.90 -3.46 18.72
N ALA A 75 3.95 -2.48 17.83
CA ALA A 75 5.19 -2.10 17.13
C ALA A 75 6.28 -1.55 18.08
N ARG A 76 5.92 -0.90 19.21
CA ARG A 76 6.89 -0.49 20.24
C ARG A 76 7.47 -1.66 21.03
N GLY A 77 6.79 -2.80 21.02
CA GLY A 77 7.21 -4.04 21.69
C GLY A 77 8.33 -4.77 20.95
N LEU A 78 8.54 -4.50 19.66
CA LEU A 78 9.50 -5.21 18.81
C LEU A 78 10.94 -4.76 19.10
N LYS A 79 11.74 -5.63 19.71
CA LYS A 79 13.08 -5.27 20.22
C LYS A 79 14.15 -6.33 19.95
N SER A 80 13.75 -7.59 19.78
CA SER A 80 14.66 -8.75 19.75
C SER A 80 15.72 -8.69 18.64
N SER A 81 15.33 -8.45 17.39
CA SER A 81 16.25 -8.41 16.25
C SER A 81 16.33 -7.03 15.60
N ALA A 82 17.42 -6.77 14.85
CA ALA A 82 17.55 -5.55 14.05
C ALA A 82 16.39 -5.41 13.04
N SER A 83 16.03 -6.50 12.36
CA SER A 83 14.91 -6.52 11.41
C SER A 83 13.56 -6.19 12.05
N LEU A 84 13.25 -6.77 13.22
CA LEU A 84 12.00 -6.51 13.92
C LEU A 84 11.94 -5.08 14.46
N ARG A 85 13.06 -4.52 14.92
CA ARG A 85 13.15 -3.10 15.29
C ARG A 85 12.88 -2.19 14.08
N THR A 86 13.49 -2.49 12.93
CA THR A 86 13.24 -1.78 11.67
C THR A 86 11.76 -1.83 11.29
N TYR A 87 11.13 -3.00 11.33
CA TYR A 87 9.72 -3.12 11.00
C TYR A 87 8.81 -2.39 11.99
N GLY A 88 9.12 -2.43 13.29
CA GLY A 88 8.44 -1.64 14.31
C GLY A 88 8.53 -0.13 14.05
N GLN A 89 9.72 0.36 13.70
CA GLN A 89 9.95 1.76 13.34
C GLN A 89 9.16 2.16 12.08
N LEU A 90 9.15 1.32 11.04
CA LEU A 90 8.37 1.57 9.83
C LEU A 90 6.87 1.68 10.15
N VAL A 91 6.33 0.76 10.96
CA VAL A 91 4.91 0.81 11.39
C VAL A 91 4.62 2.10 12.16
N GLN A 92 5.47 2.48 13.13
CA GLN A 92 5.28 3.74 13.87
C GLN A 92 5.29 4.96 12.95
N GLY A 93 6.25 5.03 12.04
CA GLY A 93 6.35 6.13 11.09
C GLY A 93 5.13 6.23 10.17
N ALA A 94 4.66 5.09 9.65
CA ALA A 94 3.45 5.07 8.85
C ALA A 94 2.23 5.53 9.66
N ILE A 95 2.10 5.14 10.93
CA ILE A 95 1.03 5.64 11.80
C ILE A 95 1.12 7.16 11.97
N GLN A 96 2.30 7.68 12.27
CA GLN A 96 2.53 9.12 12.41
C GLN A 96 2.17 9.91 11.15
N VAL A 97 2.53 9.41 9.98
CA VAL A 97 2.14 10.02 8.70
C VAL A 97 0.63 9.93 8.48
N ALA A 98 0.01 8.79 8.79
CA ALA A 98 -1.43 8.59 8.63
C ALA A 98 -2.24 9.56 9.49
N THR A 99 -1.83 9.78 10.74
CA THR A 99 -2.51 10.68 11.67
C THR A 99 -2.13 12.14 11.45
N GLY A 100 -0.90 12.42 11.00
CA GLY A 100 -0.36 13.78 10.84
C GLY A 100 0.43 14.28 12.03
N ASP A 101 0.79 13.38 12.95
CA ASP A 101 1.41 13.73 14.22
C ASP A 101 2.94 13.66 14.21
N GLY A 102 3.62 13.37 13.09
CA GLY A 102 5.06 13.12 13.17
C GLY A 102 5.93 13.42 11.96
N GLU A 103 7.22 13.41 12.25
CA GLU A 103 8.37 13.63 11.39
C GLU A 103 8.89 12.30 10.79
N ALA A 104 9.82 12.39 9.84
CA ALA A 104 10.38 11.23 9.14
C ALA A 104 11.03 10.21 10.09
N VAL A 105 10.86 8.91 9.79
CA VAL A 105 11.55 7.82 10.49
C VAL A 105 13.05 7.94 10.23
N SER A 106 13.88 7.86 11.28
CA SER A 106 15.34 7.78 11.10
C SER A 106 15.69 6.57 10.23
N THR A 107 16.46 6.82 9.17
CA THR A 107 16.75 5.82 8.13
C THR A 107 18.15 5.22 8.21
N ASP A 108 19.02 5.69 9.10
CA ASP A 108 20.48 5.45 9.00
C ASP A 108 20.84 3.96 9.04
N ASP A 109 20.16 3.19 9.89
CA ASP A 109 20.39 1.75 10.11
C ASP A 109 19.44 0.84 9.30
N LEU A 110 18.69 1.38 8.34
CA LEU A 110 17.69 0.62 7.58
C LEU A 110 18.28 -0.05 6.33
N SER A 111 17.73 -1.22 5.96
CA SER A 111 17.97 -1.82 4.64
C SER A 111 17.53 -0.86 3.53
N LEU A 112 18.09 -1.00 2.33
CA LEU A 112 17.75 -0.12 1.20
C LEU A 112 16.25 -0.09 0.91
N GLU A 113 15.59 -1.25 0.94
CA GLU A 113 14.13 -1.34 0.78
C GLU A 113 13.40 -0.56 1.88
N ALA A 114 13.79 -0.73 3.16
CA ALA A 114 13.20 0.01 4.26
C ALA A 114 13.43 1.53 4.16
N LYS A 115 14.61 1.96 3.66
CA LYS A 115 14.89 3.37 3.35
C LYS A 115 13.94 3.91 2.27
N CYS A 116 13.73 3.16 1.19
CA CYS A 116 12.76 3.51 0.15
C CYS A 116 11.33 3.64 0.70
N ILE A 117 10.90 2.70 1.53
CA ILE A 117 9.57 2.71 2.16
C ILE A 117 9.39 3.94 3.05
N ALA A 118 10.36 4.19 3.93
CA ALA A 118 10.34 5.33 4.83
C ALA A 118 10.26 6.64 4.04
N LYS A 119 11.10 6.79 2.99
CA LYS A 119 11.09 7.98 2.15
C LYS A 119 9.79 8.16 1.37
N LEU A 120 9.20 7.07 0.85
CA LEU A 120 7.89 7.14 0.21
C LEU A 120 6.82 7.63 1.19
N ASN A 121 6.79 7.05 2.38
CA ASN A 121 5.80 7.40 3.41
C ASN A 121 5.97 8.86 3.86
N GLU A 122 7.20 9.36 3.97
CA GLU A 122 7.47 10.79 4.18
C GLU A 122 6.87 11.66 3.06
N LEU A 123 7.10 11.30 1.79
CA LEU A 123 6.55 12.01 0.64
C LEU A 123 5.02 11.99 0.60
N VAL A 124 4.38 10.90 1.05
CA VAL A 124 2.91 10.85 1.24
C VAL A 124 2.47 11.92 2.25
N GLY A 125 3.17 12.02 3.38
CA GLY A 125 2.88 13.00 4.43
C GLY A 125 3.04 14.44 3.94
N GLU A 126 4.10 14.72 3.19
CA GLU A 126 4.33 16.04 2.60
C GLU A 126 3.31 16.42 1.54
N ALA A 127 3.00 15.50 0.62
CA ALA A 127 2.11 15.76 -0.50
C ALA A 127 0.66 15.96 -0.04
N LEU A 128 0.25 15.26 1.01
CA LEU A 128 -1.09 15.34 1.59
C LEU A 128 -1.11 16.10 2.92
N ARG A 129 -0.27 17.13 3.06
CA ARG A 129 -0.34 18.05 4.20
C ARG A 129 -1.50 19.03 4.03
N GLU A 130 -2.32 19.20 5.06
CA GLU A 130 -3.45 20.13 5.01
C GLU A 130 -2.97 21.56 4.71
N GLY A 131 -3.52 22.18 3.66
CA GLY A 131 -3.28 23.58 3.28
C GLY A 131 -1.91 23.90 2.65
N ALA A 132 -0.95 22.98 2.67
CA ALA A 132 0.43 23.24 2.19
C ALA A 132 1.08 22.00 1.53
N GLY A 133 0.27 21.06 1.05
CA GLY A 133 0.75 19.84 0.41
C GLY A 133 1.67 20.15 -0.78
N ALA A 134 2.83 19.47 -0.84
CA ALA A 134 3.79 19.64 -1.92
C ALA A 134 4.11 18.28 -2.54
N PRO A 135 3.69 18.01 -3.79
CA PRO A 135 3.89 16.71 -4.41
C PRO A 135 5.37 16.37 -4.62
N PRO A 136 5.71 15.09 -4.85
CA PRO A 136 7.04 14.70 -5.25
C PRO A 136 7.36 15.25 -6.64
N THR A 137 8.46 16.00 -6.75
CA THR A 137 9.04 16.47 -8.01
C THR A 137 10.39 15.80 -8.22
N ALA A 138 10.94 15.83 -9.44
CA ALA A 138 12.27 15.29 -9.70
C ALA A 138 13.34 15.88 -8.77
N ALA A 139 13.22 17.18 -8.43
CA ALA A 139 14.13 17.84 -7.51
C ALA A 139 14.09 17.24 -6.09
N LYS A 140 12.91 16.83 -5.60
CA LYS A 140 12.76 16.17 -4.30
C LYS A 140 13.26 14.72 -4.30
N LEU A 141 13.23 14.06 -5.47
CA LEU A 141 13.65 12.66 -5.59
C LEU A 141 15.16 12.52 -5.77
N LYS A 142 15.83 13.49 -6.41
CA LYS A 142 17.28 13.47 -6.63
C LYS A 142 18.07 13.27 -5.33
N GLY A 143 19.09 12.42 -5.38
CA GLY A 143 19.90 12.04 -4.23
C GLY A 143 19.20 11.10 -3.24
N SER A 144 17.97 10.67 -3.52
CA SER A 144 17.29 9.63 -2.74
C SER A 144 17.32 8.28 -3.47
N PRO A 145 17.24 7.16 -2.74
CA PRO A 145 17.09 5.82 -3.35
C PRO A 145 15.90 5.69 -4.31
N LEU A 146 14.89 6.56 -4.20
CA LEU A 146 13.71 6.54 -5.06
C LEU A 146 13.99 7.10 -6.47
N ALA A 147 15.04 7.91 -6.67
CA ALA A 147 15.36 8.48 -7.98
C ALA A 147 15.67 7.39 -9.03
N GLN A 148 16.40 6.35 -8.62
CA GLN A 148 16.73 5.22 -9.48
C GLN A 148 15.48 4.41 -9.86
N LEU A 149 14.47 4.31 -8.99
CA LEU A 149 13.22 3.58 -9.29
C LEU A 149 12.47 4.19 -10.47
N VAL A 150 12.52 5.51 -10.60
CA VAL A 150 11.78 6.26 -11.61
C VAL A 150 12.65 6.68 -12.81
N GLY A 151 13.88 6.16 -12.89
CA GLY A 151 14.79 6.41 -14.00
C GLY A 151 15.41 7.82 -14.02
N LEU A 152 15.41 8.53 -12.90
CA LEU A 152 16.06 9.84 -12.77
C LEU A 152 17.57 9.73 -12.51
N GLU A 153 18.01 8.59 -11.98
CA GLU A 153 19.41 8.29 -11.69
C GLU A 153 19.73 6.85 -12.14
N GLU A 154 20.98 6.62 -12.55
CA GLU A 154 21.47 5.28 -12.87
C GLU A 154 21.78 4.50 -11.58
N GLY A 155 21.46 3.22 -11.59
CA GLY A 155 21.77 2.31 -10.49
C GLY A 155 20.94 1.03 -10.56
N ASP A 156 21.50 -0.04 -10.00
CA ASP A 156 20.73 -1.27 -9.76
C ASP A 156 20.22 -1.25 -8.32
N LEU A 157 18.89 -1.15 -8.19
CA LEU A 157 18.23 -1.20 -6.89
C LEU A 157 17.97 -2.65 -6.52
N GLU A 158 18.78 -3.15 -5.60
CA GLU A 158 18.60 -4.44 -4.94
C GLU A 158 17.44 -4.39 -3.92
N ILE A 159 16.22 -4.18 -4.41
CA ILE A 159 14.98 -4.30 -3.64
C ILE A 159 14.03 -5.27 -4.34
N SER A 160 13.08 -5.83 -3.59
CA SER A 160 12.12 -6.81 -4.13
C SER A 160 11.30 -6.22 -5.27
N VAL A 161 10.90 -7.07 -6.24
CA VAL A 161 10.07 -6.65 -7.37
C VAL A 161 8.72 -6.11 -6.90
N GLU A 162 8.18 -6.70 -5.83
CA GLU A 162 6.99 -6.25 -5.11
C GLU A 162 7.16 -4.84 -4.55
N ALA A 163 8.29 -4.55 -3.88
CA ALA A 163 8.59 -3.21 -3.41
C ALA A 163 8.71 -2.23 -4.59
N ARG A 164 9.43 -2.59 -5.67
CA ARG A 164 9.55 -1.72 -6.87
C ARG A 164 8.19 -1.36 -7.45
N LEU A 165 7.32 -2.35 -7.64
CA LEU A 165 5.96 -2.17 -8.11
C LEU A 165 5.22 -1.15 -7.24
N VAL A 166 5.15 -1.40 -5.93
CA VAL A 166 4.38 -0.59 -4.99
C VAL A 166 4.91 0.84 -4.90
N LEU A 167 6.24 0.99 -4.83
CA LEU A 167 6.90 2.29 -4.73
C LEU A 167 6.63 3.12 -5.99
N ARG A 168 6.76 2.53 -7.19
CA ARG A 168 6.48 3.21 -8.47
C ARG A 168 5.00 3.60 -8.62
N CYS A 169 4.08 2.68 -8.30
CA CYS A 169 2.64 2.97 -8.29
C CYS A 169 2.33 4.19 -7.42
N THR A 170 2.82 4.18 -6.18
CA THR A 170 2.49 5.20 -5.18
C THR A 170 3.15 6.54 -5.50
N LEU A 171 4.41 6.55 -5.95
CA LEU A 171 5.09 7.78 -6.40
C LEU A 171 4.38 8.43 -7.59
N GLY A 172 4.04 7.64 -8.61
CA GLY A 172 3.33 8.13 -9.77
C GLY A 172 1.95 8.70 -9.40
N GLU A 173 1.20 7.99 -8.57
CA GLU A 173 -0.09 8.45 -8.05
C GLU A 173 0.03 9.77 -7.27
N LEU A 174 0.99 9.87 -6.33
CA LEU A 174 1.24 11.10 -5.57
C LEU A 174 1.56 12.30 -6.46
N ALA A 175 2.40 12.12 -7.48
CA ALA A 175 2.75 13.16 -8.43
C ALA A 175 1.52 13.63 -9.23
N VAL A 176 0.74 12.70 -9.78
CA VAL A 176 -0.49 13.03 -10.52
C VAL A 176 -1.47 13.81 -9.66
N HIS A 177 -1.64 13.43 -8.39
CA HIS A 177 -2.54 14.12 -7.49
C HIS A 177 -2.12 15.54 -7.13
N GLY A 178 -0.83 15.81 -7.04
CA GLY A 178 -0.36 17.18 -6.88
C GLY A 178 -0.23 17.96 -8.19
N GLY A 179 -0.69 17.42 -9.32
CA GLY A 179 -0.65 18.09 -10.61
C GLY A 179 0.76 18.21 -11.19
N VAL A 180 1.65 17.26 -10.88
CA VAL A 180 3.00 17.21 -11.43
C VAL A 180 2.95 16.66 -12.85
N ASP A 181 3.37 17.48 -13.81
CA ASP A 181 3.52 17.11 -15.21
C ASP A 181 5.01 16.94 -15.54
N GLU A 182 5.59 15.84 -15.07
CA GLU A 182 7.00 15.51 -15.29
C GLU A 182 7.14 14.16 -16.03
N PRO A 183 8.12 13.99 -16.94
CA PRO A 183 8.27 12.78 -17.75
C PRO A 183 8.41 11.47 -16.95
N TRP A 184 9.07 11.54 -15.79
CA TRP A 184 9.27 10.36 -14.94
C TRP A 184 7.97 9.80 -14.38
N VAL A 185 6.91 10.61 -14.25
CA VAL A 185 5.62 10.19 -13.68
C VAL A 185 5.00 9.10 -14.55
N ARG A 186 4.91 9.36 -15.86
CA ARG A 186 4.42 8.36 -16.82
C ARG A 186 5.31 7.13 -16.85
N GLN A 187 6.63 7.32 -16.87
CA GLN A 187 7.59 6.23 -16.90
C GLN A 187 7.43 5.33 -15.66
N ALA A 188 7.34 5.89 -14.47
CA ALA A 188 7.13 5.16 -13.22
C ALA A 188 5.86 4.32 -13.27
N LEU A 189 4.73 4.90 -13.69
CA LEU A 189 3.45 4.20 -13.79
C LEU A 189 3.49 3.06 -14.82
N VAL A 190 4.07 3.28 -16.00
CA VAL A 190 4.21 2.24 -17.03
C VAL A 190 5.15 1.12 -16.58
N SER A 191 6.29 1.46 -15.98
CA SER A 191 7.22 0.47 -15.41
C SER A 191 6.56 -0.35 -14.30
N ALA A 192 5.72 0.26 -13.47
CA ALA A 192 4.95 -0.46 -12.46
C ALA A 192 4.00 -1.49 -13.08
N LEU A 193 3.28 -1.13 -14.15
CA LEU A 193 2.41 -2.09 -14.86
C LEU A 193 3.22 -3.23 -15.48
N SER A 194 4.41 -2.94 -16.03
CA SER A 194 5.32 -3.97 -16.53
C SER A 194 5.86 -4.90 -15.44
N ASP A 195 6.19 -4.35 -14.26
CA ASP A 195 6.62 -5.16 -13.10
C ASP A 195 5.48 -6.11 -12.68
N PHE A 196 4.24 -5.61 -12.68
CA PHE A 196 3.08 -6.42 -12.34
C PHE A 196 2.83 -7.55 -13.35
N ASP A 197 2.95 -7.29 -14.65
CA ASP A 197 2.80 -8.33 -15.67
C ASP A 197 3.88 -9.41 -15.53
N GLY A 198 5.13 -9.01 -15.23
CA GLY A 198 6.24 -9.93 -14.96
C GLY A 198 6.04 -10.78 -13.70
N LEU A 199 5.38 -10.23 -12.67
CA LEU A 199 5.09 -10.94 -11.43
C LEU A 199 4.00 -12.02 -11.58
N GLN A 200 3.19 -12.00 -12.64
CA GLN A 200 1.98 -12.83 -12.79
C GLN A 200 1.23 -13.07 -11.45
N PRO A 201 0.84 -12.02 -10.73
CA PRO A 201 0.74 -12.09 -9.28
C PRO A 201 -0.34 -13.05 -8.84
N ARG A 202 0.13 -14.16 -8.26
CA ARG A 202 -0.65 -15.04 -7.38
C ARG A 202 -1.09 -14.30 -6.13
N ASP A 203 -0.40 -13.22 -5.77
CA ASP A 203 -0.66 -12.37 -4.63
C ASP A 203 -1.82 -11.37 -4.90
N PRO A 204 -2.96 -11.50 -4.21
CA PRO A 204 -4.08 -10.57 -4.34
C PRO A 204 -3.78 -9.16 -3.78
N THR A 205 -2.83 -9.04 -2.85
CA THR A 205 -2.57 -7.81 -2.07
C THR A 205 -1.81 -6.73 -2.83
N LEU A 206 -1.19 -7.09 -3.96
CA LEU A 206 -0.50 -6.14 -4.85
C LEU A 206 -1.44 -5.51 -5.89
N ARG A 207 -2.58 -6.16 -6.17
CA ARG A 207 -3.57 -5.69 -7.17
C ARG A 207 -4.10 -4.29 -6.84
N PRO A 208 -4.25 -3.89 -5.57
CA PRO A 208 -4.62 -2.54 -5.25
C PRO A 208 -3.71 -1.44 -5.78
N PHE A 209 -2.41 -1.70 -5.84
CA PHE A 209 -1.44 -0.73 -6.32
C PHE A 209 -1.55 -0.53 -7.84
N VAL A 210 -1.88 -1.60 -8.56
CA VAL A 210 -2.06 -1.56 -10.01
C VAL A 210 -3.29 -0.77 -10.43
N PHE A 211 -4.45 -1.01 -9.81
CA PHE A 211 -5.64 -0.25 -10.21
C PHE A 211 -5.44 1.26 -9.93
N ARG A 212 -4.72 1.61 -8.85
CA ARG A 212 -4.38 3.01 -8.57
C ARG A 212 -3.42 3.58 -9.60
N ALA A 213 -2.42 2.82 -10.01
CA ALA A 213 -1.53 3.21 -11.09
C ALA A 213 -2.26 3.37 -12.44
N LEU A 214 -3.24 2.52 -12.75
CA LEU A 214 -4.09 2.66 -13.93
C LEU A 214 -4.91 3.96 -13.88
N ALA A 215 -5.52 4.27 -12.73
CA ALA A 215 -6.26 5.52 -12.54
C ALA A 215 -5.37 6.76 -12.63
N ALA A 216 -4.17 6.72 -12.05
CA ALA A 216 -3.19 7.79 -12.16
C ALA A 216 -2.71 7.97 -13.62
N LEU A 217 -2.43 6.85 -14.32
CA LEU A 217 -2.05 6.85 -15.73
C LEU A 217 -3.16 7.37 -16.63
N ALA A 218 -4.42 7.11 -16.28
CA ALA A 218 -5.59 7.70 -16.94
C ALA A 218 -5.55 9.24 -16.83
N GLY A 219 -5.29 9.77 -15.63
CA GLY A 219 -5.12 11.20 -15.39
C GLY A 219 -4.06 11.84 -16.29
N VAL A 220 -2.86 11.24 -16.33
CA VAL A 220 -1.75 11.71 -17.19
C VAL A 220 -2.12 11.61 -18.68
N THR A 221 -2.76 10.51 -19.08
CA THR A 221 -3.16 10.28 -20.47
C THR A 221 -4.21 11.30 -20.91
N ASN A 222 -5.16 11.66 -20.03
CA ASN A 222 -6.16 12.69 -20.29
C ASN A 222 -5.54 14.09 -20.41
N GLN A 223 -4.59 14.43 -19.53
CA GLN A 223 -3.86 15.70 -19.59
C GLN A 223 -3.11 15.89 -20.92
N ASN A 224 -2.63 14.78 -21.49
CA ASN A 224 -1.99 14.76 -22.81
C ASN A 224 -2.98 14.75 -23.99
N GLY A 225 -4.29 14.92 -23.73
CA GLY A 225 -5.33 15.05 -24.76
C GLY A 225 -5.92 13.73 -25.28
N ASP A 226 -5.53 12.57 -24.72
CA ASP A 226 -6.08 11.27 -25.10
C ASP A 226 -7.18 10.81 -24.13
N ALA A 227 -8.33 11.46 -24.22
CA ALA A 227 -9.47 11.17 -23.36
C ALA A 227 -10.05 9.75 -23.55
N ILE A 228 -9.90 9.16 -24.75
CA ILE A 228 -10.44 7.82 -25.06
C ILE A 228 -9.64 6.76 -24.31
N THR A 229 -8.31 6.80 -24.42
CA THR A 229 -7.45 5.87 -23.70
C THR A 229 -7.56 6.09 -22.19
N ALA A 230 -7.64 7.35 -21.74
CA ALA A 230 -7.85 7.67 -20.33
C ALA A 230 -9.14 7.05 -19.77
N GLU A 231 -10.26 7.15 -20.50
CA GLU A 231 -11.50 6.50 -20.09
C GLU A 231 -11.35 4.97 -19.99
N GLY A 232 -10.70 4.33 -20.97
CA GLY A 232 -10.44 2.89 -20.92
C GLY A 232 -9.63 2.46 -19.70
N LEU A 233 -8.64 3.26 -19.31
CA LEU A 233 -7.83 3.03 -18.12
C LEU A 233 -8.64 3.18 -16.82
N TYR A 234 -9.48 4.22 -16.70
CA TYR A 234 -10.38 4.38 -15.55
C TYR A 234 -11.37 3.22 -15.42
N ARG A 235 -11.99 2.79 -16.52
CA ARG A 235 -12.90 1.64 -16.53
C ARG A 235 -12.18 0.37 -16.10
N THR A 236 -10.99 0.13 -16.64
CA THR A 236 -10.16 -1.02 -16.24
C THR A 236 -9.81 -0.97 -14.75
N ALA A 237 -9.49 0.21 -14.21
CA ALA A 237 -9.22 0.37 -12.78
C ALA A 237 -10.45 0.00 -11.92
N LEU A 238 -11.65 0.47 -12.30
CA LEU A 238 -12.90 0.15 -11.59
C LEU A 238 -13.27 -1.34 -11.70
N ASP A 239 -13.18 -1.94 -12.88
CA ASP A 239 -13.44 -3.36 -13.11
C ASP A 239 -12.53 -4.24 -12.24
N HIS A 240 -11.26 -3.85 -12.08
CA HIS A 240 -10.33 -4.53 -11.19
C HIS A 240 -10.80 -4.48 -9.74
N VAL A 241 -11.36 -3.36 -9.28
CA VAL A 241 -11.85 -3.28 -7.91
C VAL A 241 -13.08 -4.18 -7.70
N GLU A 242 -14.03 -4.15 -8.62
CA GLU A 242 -15.25 -4.97 -8.52
C GLU A 242 -14.94 -6.47 -8.55
N LYS A 243 -14.06 -6.89 -9.46
CA LYS A 243 -13.67 -8.29 -9.65
C LYS A 243 -13.01 -8.89 -8.41
N TYR A 244 -12.23 -8.10 -7.67
CA TYR A 244 -11.44 -8.59 -6.54
C TYR A 244 -12.03 -8.29 -5.17
N LYS A 245 -13.23 -7.69 -5.11
CA LYS A 245 -13.98 -7.42 -3.86
C LYS A 245 -13.06 -6.96 -2.74
N THR A 246 -12.15 -6.03 -3.04
CA THR A 246 -11.23 -5.50 -2.03
C THR A 246 -12.08 -4.85 -0.93
N SER A 247 -12.16 -5.54 0.21
CA SER A 247 -13.04 -5.17 1.31
C SER A 247 -12.27 -4.40 2.37
N GLY A 248 -12.96 -3.51 3.07
CA GLY A 248 -12.39 -2.72 4.15
C GLY A 248 -12.24 -1.24 3.79
N GLN A 249 -12.05 -0.43 4.83
CA GLN A 249 -12.10 1.03 4.73
C GLN A 249 -11.04 1.58 3.76
N ARG A 250 -9.84 1.01 3.75
CA ARG A 250 -8.76 1.44 2.86
C ARG A 250 -9.10 1.25 1.38
N ALA A 251 -9.73 0.12 1.04
CA ALA A 251 -10.20 -0.16 -0.31
C ALA A 251 -11.40 0.71 -0.72
N GLU A 252 -12.25 1.09 0.22
CA GLU A 252 -13.31 2.09 0.00
C GLU A 252 -12.72 3.47 -0.29
N THR A 253 -11.70 3.91 0.45
CA THR A 253 -11.00 5.16 0.20
C THR A 253 -10.41 5.19 -1.21
N TRP A 254 -9.75 4.11 -1.64
CA TRP A 254 -9.21 4.03 -2.98
C TRP A 254 -10.29 4.09 -4.07
N ARG A 255 -11.39 3.35 -3.91
CA ARG A 255 -12.54 3.42 -4.84
C ARG A 255 -13.11 4.80 -4.95
N SER A 256 -13.34 5.45 -3.81
CA SER A 256 -13.82 6.81 -3.74
C SER A 256 -12.91 7.72 -4.55
N TRP A 257 -11.59 7.55 -4.43
CA TRP A 257 -10.64 8.40 -5.11
C TRP A 257 -10.60 8.20 -6.63
N VAL A 258 -10.63 6.94 -7.09
CA VAL A 258 -10.69 6.63 -8.53
C VAL A 258 -12.00 7.14 -9.13
N SER A 259 -13.12 6.96 -8.43
CA SER A 259 -14.44 7.41 -8.88
C SER A 259 -14.53 8.93 -8.97
N GLU A 260 -13.96 9.63 -7.98
CA GLU A 260 -13.84 11.09 -7.99
C GLU A 260 -13.03 11.59 -9.20
N GLY A 261 -11.88 10.96 -9.48
CA GLY A 261 -11.05 11.29 -10.64
C GLY A 261 -11.76 11.04 -11.97
N PHE A 262 -12.43 9.89 -12.10
CA PHE A 262 -13.16 9.54 -13.31
C PHE A 262 -14.36 10.48 -13.54
N ALA A 263 -15.15 10.75 -12.49
CA ALA A 263 -16.26 11.69 -12.55
C ALA A 263 -15.80 13.09 -12.99
N LYS A 264 -14.67 13.57 -12.45
CA LYS A 264 -14.07 14.84 -12.84
C LYS A 264 -13.71 14.86 -14.32
N MET A 265 -13.00 13.84 -14.80
CA MET A 265 -12.62 13.72 -16.21
C MET A 265 -13.85 13.74 -17.14
N LEU A 266 -14.91 13.00 -16.78
CA LEU A 266 -16.15 12.97 -17.55
C LEU A 266 -16.88 14.32 -17.56
N ALA A 267 -16.87 15.03 -16.44
CA ALA A 267 -17.50 16.34 -16.30
C ALA A 267 -16.77 17.44 -17.09
N GLU A 268 -15.46 17.32 -17.29
CA GLU A 268 -14.65 18.24 -18.10
C GLU A 268 -14.72 17.90 -19.60
N GLY A 269 -15.27 16.75 -19.97
CA GLY A 269 -15.36 16.25 -21.34
C GLY A 269 -16.47 16.91 -22.18
N ARG A 270 -16.30 16.87 -23.51
CA ARG A 270 -17.25 17.42 -24.50
C ARG A 270 -18.68 16.85 -24.42
N HIS A 271 -18.84 15.67 -23.81
CA HIS A 271 -20.13 14.98 -23.68
C HIS A 271 -20.67 14.98 -22.23
N ALA A 272 -20.20 15.88 -21.36
CA ALA A 272 -20.58 15.91 -19.95
C ALA A 272 -22.11 15.94 -19.72
N GLU A 273 -22.85 16.74 -20.50
CA GLU A 273 -24.32 16.83 -20.37
C GLU A 273 -25.01 15.51 -20.68
N GLN A 274 -24.55 14.79 -21.70
CA GLN A 274 -25.09 13.49 -22.10
C GLN A 274 -24.75 12.39 -21.08
N ARG A 275 -23.66 12.57 -20.33
CA ARG A 275 -23.13 11.60 -19.35
C ARG A 275 -23.45 11.96 -17.91
N ARG A 276 -24.39 12.90 -17.69
CA ARG A 276 -24.74 13.39 -16.35
C ARG A 276 -25.12 12.28 -15.36
N ALA A 277 -25.86 11.27 -15.81
CA ALA A 277 -26.26 10.15 -14.96
C ALA A 277 -25.06 9.30 -14.50
N GLU A 278 -24.08 9.06 -15.38
CA GLU A 278 -22.86 8.32 -15.06
C GLU A 278 -21.97 9.11 -14.10
N ILE A 279 -21.81 10.42 -14.33
CA ILE A 279 -21.08 11.32 -13.43
C ILE A 279 -21.71 11.28 -12.03
N GLN A 280 -23.04 11.36 -11.94
CA GLN A 280 -23.77 11.29 -10.67
C GLN A 280 -23.60 9.94 -9.96
N ALA A 281 -23.60 8.84 -10.72
CA ALA A 281 -23.37 7.50 -10.15
C ALA A 281 -21.96 7.39 -9.54
N LEU A 282 -20.93 7.83 -10.26
CA LEU A 282 -19.55 7.85 -9.76
C LEU A 282 -19.40 8.76 -8.53
N GLN A 283 -20.06 9.93 -8.52
CA GLN A 283 -20.06 10.84 -7.37
C GLN A 283 -20.76 10.23 -6.14
N ALA A 284 -21.79 9.41 -6.33
CA ALA A 284 -22.48 8.72 -5.23
C ALA A 284 -21.61 7.63 -4.57
N GLU A 285 -20.56 7.15 -5.24
CA GLU A 285 -19.60 6.20 -4.69
C GLU A 285 -18.50 6.85 -3.84
N VAL A 286 -18.35 8.18 -3.92
CA VAL A 286 -17.34 8.93 -3.17
C VAL A 286 -17.68 8.92 -1.69
N LYS A 287 -16.84 8.28 -0.87
CA LYS A 287 -17.00 8.10 0.58
C LYS A 287 -15.69 8.42 1.30
N HIS A 288 -15.78 9.02 2.49
CA HIS A 288 -14.66 9.18 3.43
C HIS A 288 -13.38 9.83 2.83
N SER A 289 -13.50 11.03 2.27
CA SER A 289 -12.40 11.74 1.61
C SER A 289 -11.49 12.57 2.54
N SER A 290 -11.32 12.17 3.82
CA SER A 290 -10.45 12.95 4.71
C SER A 290 -8.99 12.83 4.28
N THR A 291 -8.20 13.86 4.53
CA THR A 291 -6.76 13.88 4.24
C THR A 291 -6.03 12.72 4.92
N SER A 292 -6.40 12.40 6.17
CA SER A 292 -5.85 11.26 6.90
C SER A 292 -6.21 9.91 6.29
N ALA A 293 -7.45 9.75 5.81
CA ALA A 293 -7.86 8.53 5.12
C ALA A 293 -7.07 8.34 3.80
N ARG A 294 -6.87 9.42 3.04
CA ARG A 294 -6.05 9.39 1.81
C ARG A 294 -4.58 9.06 2.11
N ARG A 295 -3.98 9.66 3.15
CA ARG A 295 -2.62 9.32 3.58
C ARG A 295 -2.51 7.84 3.93
N TRP A 296 -3.34 7.37 4.85
CA TRP A 296 -3.40 5.96 5.22
C TRP A 296 -3.53 5.02 4.01
N ALA A 297 -4.41 5.40 3.07
CA ALA A 297 -4.64 4.63 1.86
C ALA A 297 -3.37 4.51 0.97
N LEU A 298 -2.48 5.49 0.95
CA LEU A 298 -1.26 5.47 0.14
C LEU A 298 -0.06 4.79 0.81
N LEU A 299 -0.01 4.76 2.14
CA LEU A 299 1.15 4.31 2.90
C LEU A 299 1.45 2.82 2.72
N TRP A 300 2.67 2.46 2.37
CA TRP A 300 3.03 1.05 2.27
C TRP A 300 3.88 0.58 3.43
N LEU A 301 3.67 -0.68 3.81
CA LEU A 301 4.42 -1.40 4.80
C LEU A 301 4.59 -2.85 4.31
N PRO A 302 5.73 -3.48 4.57
CA PRO A 302 5.99 -4.86 4.17
C PRO A 302 4.89 -5.81 4.68
N PRO A 303 4.55 -6.88 3.93
CA PRO A 303 3.59 -7.88 4.41
C PRO A 303 4.13 -8.59 5.66
N PRO A 304 3.26 -9.19 6.48
CA PRO A 304 3.68 -10.06 7.57
C PRO A 304 4.38 -11.31 6.99
N LEU A 305 5.72 -11.31 6.99
CA LEU A 305 6.52 -12.39 6.45
C LEU A 305 6.44 -13.64 7.34
N ALA A 306 6.21 -14.80 6.71
CA ALA A 306 6.26 -16.09 7.38
C ALA A 306 7.68 -16.54 7.76
N ARG A 307 8.72 -15.83 7.27
CA ARG A 307 10.13 -16.03 7.66
C ARG A 307 10.87 -14.71 7.61
N ALA A 308 11.37 -14.24 8.75
CA ALA A 308 12.65 -13.54 8.74
C ALA A 308 13.67 -14.55 8.19
N GLU A 309 14.52 -14.14 7.26
CA GLU A 309 15.51 -15.01 6.63
C GLU A 309 16.16 -15.94 7.68
N PRO A 310 16.27 -17.26 7.39
CA PRO A 310 17.12 -18.10 8.21
C PRO A 310 18.51 -17.47 8.15
N GLY A 311 19.06 -17.18 9.33
CA GLY A 311 20.35 -16.54 9.45
C GLY A 311 21.38 -17.21 8.56
N ILE A 312 22.20 -16.36 7.96
CA ILE A 312 23.62 -16.65 7.78
C ILE A 312 24.10 -17.24 9.12
N GLU A 313 24.40 -18.53 9.14
CA GLU A 313 25.22 -19.17 10.19
C GLU A 313 26.66 -18.67 10.10
#